data_AF-A0A3P7EAT3-F1
#
_entry.id   AF-A0A3P7EAT3-F1
#
_cell.length_a   1.000
_cell.length_b   1.000
_cell.length_c   1.000
_cell.angle_alpha   90.00
_cell.angle_beta   90.00
_cell.angle_gamma   90.00
#
_symmetry.space_group_name_H-M   'P 1'
#
loop_
_entity.id
_entity.type
_entity.pdbx_description
1 polymer ?
#
loop_
_entity_poly.entity_id
_entity_poly.type
_entity_poly.pdbx_seq_one_letter_code
_entity_poly.pdbx_strand_id
1 'polypeptide(L)'
;MAKSLLERLTIHHSAVITLHSQYRMNRPIAGLSSVLFYEGKLRCANDIIAEAVFNKLTYDLIDDSIYSEAYKLCVSNLLNNAVVFVDTQSYKNSAFCATFRNFGEVVNSGEAEFIGGLCRLFVKQGLSENDLGVVSIYRYHVEQLRRIVQAGIEVNTVDQYQGRDKSIIILSFVWTDEAENRKSELLADCRRINVAITRAKHKLILVGCQKSLSR
;
A
#
# COMPACT_ATOMS: atom_id res chain seq x y z
N MET A 1 5.89 -8.65 22.31
CA MET A 1 4.45 -8.37 22.08
C MET A 1 3.65 -9.00 23.20
N ALA A 2 2.79 -8.23 23.87
CA ALA A 2 1.81 -8.79 24.79
C ALA A 2 0.74 -9.55 23.99
N LYS A 3 0.43 -10.80 24.36
CA LYS A 3 -0.67 -11.55 23.74
C LYS A 3 -2.00 -10.98 24.21
N SER A 4 -2.88 -10.66 23.27
CA SER A 4 -4.25 -10.22 23.58
C SER A 4 -5.04 -11.34 24.29
N LEU A 5 -6.12 -10.98 24.99
CA LEU A 5 -7.01 -11.97 25.60
C LEU A 5 -7.58 -12.95 24.56
N LEU A 6 -7.97 -12.45 23.38
CA LEU A 6 -8.45 -13.28 22.28
C LEU A 6 -7.38 -14.28 21.83
N GLU A 7 -6.15 -13.83 21.57
CA GLU A 7 -5.02 -14.72 21.21
C GLU A 7 -4.68 -15.76 22.27
N ARG A 8 -5.00 -15.50 23.54
CA ARG A 8 -4.85 -16.49 24.62
C ARG A 8 -5.98 -17.52 24.61
N LEU A 9 -7.19 -17.10 24.25
CA LEU A 9 -8.39 -17.95 24.23
C LEU A 9 -8.54 -18.77 22.94
N THR A 10 -7.78 -18.47 21.88
CA THR A 10 -7.80 -19.25 20.62
C THR A 10 -7.37 -20.71 20.78
N ILE A 11 -6.78 -21.09 21.92
CA ILE A 11 -6.55 -22.49 22.31
C ILE A 11 -7.85 -23.31 22.33
N HIS A 12 -8.99 -22.66 22.56
CA HIS A 12 -10.32 -23.26 22.47
C HIS A 12 -10.86 -23.10 21.06
N HIS A 13 -10.31 -23.85 20.09
CA HIS A 13 -10.64 -23.72 18.66
C HIS A 13 -12.15 -23.84 18.36
N SER A 14 -12.90 -24.62 19.13
CA SER A 14 -14.36 -24.76 19.00
C SER A 14 -15.13 -23.48 19.32
N ALA A 15 -14.53 -22.55 20.08
CA ALA A 15 -15.12 -21.26 20.42
C ALA A 15 -14.76 -20.15 19.41
N VAL A 16 -13.92 -20.44 18.40
CA VAL A 16 -13.47 -19.45 17.41
C VAL A 16 -14.20 -19.66 16.08
N ILE A 17 -15.06 -18.72 15.74
CA ILE A 17 -15.72 -18.67 14.42
C ILE A 17 -15.04 -17.59 13.58
N THR A 18 -14.50 -17.97 12.43
CA THR A 18 -13.86 -17.03 11.50
C THR A 18 -14.85 -16.63 10.41
N LEU A 19 -14.99 -15.31 10.18
CA LEU A 19 -15.80 -14.80 9.09
C LEU A 19 -15.00 -14.80 7.79
N HIS A 20 -15.48 -15.54 6.80
CA HIS A 20 -14.80 -15.69 5.51
C HIS A 20 -15.27 -14.70 4.45
N SER A 21 -16.47 -14.14 4.58
CA SER A 21 -17.02 -13.18 3.62
C SER A 21 -16.68 -11.74 4.01
N GLN A 22 -16.19 -10.95 3.04
CA GLN A 22 -15.87 -9.54 3.22
C GLN A 22 -16.54 -8.64 2.16
N TYR A 23 -16.80 -7.38 2.52
CA TYR A 23 -17.61 -6.42 1.74
C TYR A 23 -16.82 -5.15 1.34
N ARG A 24 -15.49 -5.19 1.35
CA ARG A 24 -14.62 -4.01 1.13
C ARG A 24 -13.81 -4.13 -0.15
N MET A 25 -12.96 -5.14 -0.22
CA MET A 25 -11.91 -5.30 -1.23
C MET A 25 -12.47 -5.99 -2.45
N ASN A 26 -12.10 -5.54 -3.64
CA ASN A 26 -12.36 -6.32 -4.85
C ASN A 26 -11.55 -7.62 -4.90
N ARG A 27 -11.86 -8.47 -5.88
CA ARG A 27 -11.32 -9.84 -5.95
C ARG A 27 -9.79 -9.91 -5.95
N PRO A 28 -9.04 -9.11 -6.72
CA PRO A 28 -7.57 -9.15 -6.69
C PRO A 28 -6.97 -8.77 -5.33
N ILE A 29 -7.45 -7.70 -4.70
CA ILE A 29 -6.93 -7.23 -3.40
C ILE A 29 -7.30 -8.24 -2.29
N ALA A 30 -8.55 -8.71 -2.29
CA ALA A 30 -9.00 -9.75 -1.36
C ALA A 30 -8.19 -11.04 -1.54
N GLY A 31 -7.94 -11.45 -2.79
CA GLY A 31 -7.14 -12.63 -3.12
C GLY A 31 -5.70 -12.53 -2.60
N LEU A 32 -5.03 -11.38 -2.78
CA LEU A 32 -3.70 -11.13 -2.24
C LEU A 32 -3.69 -11.29 -0.71
N SER A 33 -4.60 -10.59 -0.02
CA SER A 33 -4.70 -10.66 1.43
C SER A 33 -5.05 -12.08 1.92
N SER A 34 -5.94 -12.77 1.21
CA SER A 34 -6.38 -14.14 1.50
C SER A 34 -5.22 -15.13 1.50
N VAL A 35 -4.41 -15.10 0.44
CA VAL A 35 -3.23 -15.98 0.30
C VAL A 35 -2.17 -15.65 1.35
N LEU A 36 -1.89 -14.36 1.59
CA LEU A 36 -0.82 -13.96 2.49
C LEU A 36 -1.16 -14.13 3.99
N PHE A 37 -2.41 -13.94 4.39
CA PHE A 37 -2.75 -13.80 5.82
C PHE A 37 -3.94 -14.65 6.30
N TYR A 38 -4.73 -15.23 5.39
CA TYR A 38 -5.98 -15.94 5.74
C TYR A 38 -6.08 -17.35 5.13
N GLU A 39 -4.96 -17.98 4.77
CA GLU A 39 -4.90 -19.36 4.26
C GLU A 39 -5.81 -19.60 3.04
N GLY A 40 -6.04 -18.59 2.21
CA GLY A 40 -6.94 -18.67 1.05
C GLY A 40 -8.44 -18.68 1.38
N LYS A 41 -8.82 -18.49 2.66
CA LYS A 41 -10.22 -18.61 3.11
C LYS A 41 -11.05 -17.32 2.95
N LEU A 42 -10.42 -16.16 2.77
CA LEU A 42 -11.12 -14.89 2.61
C LEU A 42 -11.72 -14.78 1.20
N ARG A 43 -13.01 -14.42 1.10
CA ARG A 43 -13.75 -14.28 -0.15
C ARG A 43 -14.59 -13.01 -0.19
N CYS A 44 -14.80 -12.45 -1.38
CA CYS A 44 -15.77 -11.38 -1.59
C CYS A 44 -17.19 -11.89 -1.30
N ALA A 45 -18.03 -11.06 -0.72
CA ALA A 45 -19.38 -11.45 -0.34
C ALA A 45 -20.33 -11.64 -1.55
N ASN A 46 -20.08 -10.94 -2.65
CA ASN A 46 -20.85 -11.01 -3.90
C ASN A 46 -20.04 -10.44 -5.08
N ASP A 47 -20.58 -10.59 -6.29
CA ASP A 47 -19.92 -10.16 -7.52
C ASP A 47 -19.78 -8.63 -7.63
N ILE A 48 -20.73 -7.88 -7.06
CA ILE A 48 -20.68 -6.40 -7.02
C ILE A 48 -19.39 -5.93 -6.35
N ILE A 49 -19.05 -6.51 -5.19
CA ILE A 49 -17.79 -6.20 -4.50
C ILE A 49 -16.60 -6.80 -5.25
N ALA A 50 -16.72 -8.05 -5.74
CA ALA A 50 -15.62 -8.74 -6.41
C ALA A 50 -15.12 -8.02 -7.67
N GLU A 51 -16.02 -7.36 -8.40
CA GLU A 51 -15.76 -6.66 -9.66
C GLU A 51 -15.66 -5.13 -9.52
N ALA A 52 -15.76 -4.60 -8.29
CA ALA A 52 -15.69 -3.17 -8.03
C ALA A 52 -14.33 -2.58 -8.46
N VAL A 53 -14.38 -1.54 -9.29
CA VAL A 53 -13.25 -0.73 -9.73
C VAL A 53 -13.54 0.75 -9.47
N PHE A 54 -12.51 1.58 -9.41
CA PHE A 54 -12.70 3.03 -9.36
C PHE A 54 -13.15 3.53 -10.74
N ASN A 55 -13.86 4.66 -10.75
CA ASN A 55 -14.36 5.26 -11.98
C ASN A 55 -13.22 5.50 -12.97
N LYS A 56 -13.52 5.28 -14.26
CA LYS A 56 -12.58 5.60 -15.33
C LYS A 56 -12.25 7.09 -15.26
N LEU A 57 -10.98 7.38 -15.02
CA LEU A 57 -10.47 8.73 -14.93
C LEU A 57 -10.25 9.32 -16.33
N THR A 58 -10.16 10.65 -16.44
CA THR A 58 -9.94 11.30 -17.74
C THR A 58 -8.60 10.89 -18.35
N TYR A 59 -8.53 10.80 -19.68
CA TYR A 59 -7.30 10.55 -20.42
C TYR A 59 -6.46 11.83 -20.54
N ASP A 60 -6.20 12.48 -19.41
CA ASP A 60 -5.18 13.52 -19.41
C ASP A 60 -3.85 12.89 -19.78
N LEU A 61 -3.11 13.59 -20.65
CA LEU A 61 -1.79 13.15 -21.07
C LEU A 61 -0.94 12.95 -19.81
N ILE A 62 -0.46 11.71 -19.64
CA ILE A 62 0.58 11.41 -18.67
C ILE A 62 1.83 12.04 -19.25
N ASP A 63 2.38 13.01 -18.54
CA ASP A 63 3.59 13.72 -18.97
C ASP A 63 4.69 12.72 -19.31
N ASP A 64 5.44 13.02 -20.38
CA ASP A 64 6.58 12.22 -20.80
C ASP A 64 7.70 12.34 -19.76
N SER A 65 7.64 11.44 -18.79
CA SER A 65 8.55 11.33 -17.66
C SER A 65 9.07 9.91 -17.59
N ILE A 66 10.18 9.72 -16.86
CA ILE A 66 10.75 8.40 -16.60
C ILE A 66 9.78 7.44 -15.91
N TYR A 67 8.66 7.93 -15.37
CA TYR A 67 7.64 7.17 -14.66
C TYR A 67 6.39 6.87 -15.51
N SER A 68 6.34 7.31 -16.77
CA SER A 68 5.12 7.28 -17.60
C SER A 68 4.47 5.89 -17.69
N GLU A 69 5.25 4.83 -17.92
CA GLU A 69 4.74 3.45 -17.96
C GLU A 69 4.21 2.96 -16.61
N ALA A 70 4.93 3.25 -15.52
CA ALA A 70 4.48 2.92 -14.17
C ALA A 70 3.18 3.66 -13.82
N TYR A 71 3.08 4.94 -14.19
CA TYR A 71 1.88 5.75 -14.01
C TYR A 71 0.70 5.23 -14.83
N LYS A 72 0.88 4.83 -16.10
CA LYS A 72 -0.18 4.20 -16.92
C LYS A 72 -0.76 2.97 -16.24
N LEU A 73 0.10 2.10 -15.72
CA LEU A 73 -0.34 0.91 -14.98
C LEU A 73 -1.03 1.28 -13.66
N CYS A 74 -0.53 2.30 -12.97
CA CYS A 74 -1.10 2.80 -11.72
C CYS A 74 -2.47 3.44 -11.89
N VAL A 75 -2.76 4.15 -12.99
CA VAL A 75 -4.07 4.79 -13.22
C VAL A 75 -5.04 3.90 -14.01
N SER A 76 -4.60 2.73 -14.47
CA SER A 76 -5.48 1.76 -15.12
C SER A 76 -6.58 1.30 -14.17
N ASN A 77 -7.83 1.43 -14.59
CA ASN A 77 -9.01 0.98 -13.84
C ASN A 77 -9.43 -0.46 -14.19
N LEU A 78 -8.61 -1.19 -14.95
CA LEU A 78 -8.87 -2.59 -15.24
C LEU A 78 -8.77 -3.41 -13.95
N LEU A 79 -9.71 -4.32 -13.71
CA LEU A 79 -9.72 -5.17 -12.52
C LEU A 79 -8.41 -5.95 -12.37
N ASN A 80 -7.82 -6.45 -13.46
CA ASN A 80 -6.53 -7.15 -13.42
C ASN A 80 -5.34 -6.27 -12.98
N ASN A 81 -5.49 -4.95 -13.04
CA ASN A 81 -4.52 -3.96 -12.58
C ASN A 81 -4.92 -3.33 -11.23
N ALA A 82 -5.88 -3.94 -10.51
CA ALA A 82 -6.29 -3.48 -9.18
C ALA A 82 -5.16 -3.60 -8.15
N VAL A 83 -4.21 -4.52 -8.33
CA VAL A 83 -2.98 -4.62 -7.53
C VAL A 83 -1.79 -4.36 -8.43
N VAL A 84 -0.99 -3.35 -8.11
CA VAL A 84 0.22 -3.00 -8.86
C VAL A 84 1.40 -2.93 -7.90
N PHE A 85 2.50 -3.58 -8.25
CA PHE A 85 3.79 -3.39 -7.58
C PHE A 85 4.72 -2.60 -8.50
N VAL A 86 5.12 -1.40 -8.06
CA VAL A 86 6.11 -0.56 -8.72
C VAL A 86 7.47 -0.87 -8.12
N ASP A 87 8.26 -1.66 -8.84
CA ASP A 87 9.65 -1.94 -8.46
C ASP A 87 10.52 -0.71 -8.73
N THR A 88 10.99 -0.09 -7.65
CA THR A 88 11.83 1.11 -7.70
C THR A 88 13.24 0.83 -8.18
N GLN A 89 13.66 -0.44 -8.18
CA GLN A 89 14.99 -0.88 -8.59
C GLN A 89 16.11 -0.01 -7.97
N SER A 90 16.05 0.22 -6.65
CA SER A 90 17.03 1.06 -5.91
C SER A 90 18.48 0.73 -6.22
N TYR A 91 18.79 -0.55 -6.45
CA TYR A 91 20.10 -1.04 -6.90
C TYR A 91 20.59 -0.48 -8.26
N LYS A 92 19.72 0.13 -9.07
CA LYS A 92 20.05 0.82 -10.33
C LYS A 92 19.88 2.33 -10.26
N ASN A 93 19.06 2.83 -9.34
CA ASN A 93 18.76 4.25 -9.22
C ASN A 93 18.88 4.71 -7.77
N SER A 94 19.97 5.42 -7.47
CA SER A 94 20.27 5.92 -6.12
C SER A 94 19.22 6.91 -5.58
N ALA A 95 18.41 7.53 -6.44
CA ALA A 95 17.29 8.36 -6.00
C ALA A 95 16.27 7.56 -5.19
N PHE A 96 16.14 6.26 -5.47
CA PHE A 96 15.27 5.33 -4.77
C PHE A 96 15.96 4.56 -3.66
N CYS A 97 17.17 4.94 -3.22
CA CYS A 97 17.79 4.34 -2.05
C CYS A 97 17.26 4.97 -0.75
N ALA A 98 16.98 4.13 0.25
CA ALA A 98 16.66 4.56 1.59
C ALA A 98 17.85 5.32 2.20
N THR A 99 17.59 6.49 2.77
CA THR A 99 18.53 7.26 3.58
C THR A 99 18.20 7.08 5.05
N PHE A 100 19.20 6.69 5.83
CA PHE A 100 19.09 6.43 7.26
C PHE A 100 19.70 7.60 8.01
N ARG A 101 18.95 8.16 8.95
CA ARG A 101 19.40 9.22 9.85
C ARG A 101 19.40 8.70 11.28
N ASN A 102 19.87 9.55 12.19
CA ASN A 102 19.89 9.24 13.61
C ASN A 102 18.48 8.88 14.11
N PHE A 103 18.39 8.02 15.13
CA PHE A 103 17.13 7.63 15.79
C PHE A 103 16.16 6.79 14.95
N GLY A 104 16.62 6.07 13.92
CA GLY A 104 15.77 5.17 13.13
C GLY A 104 14.87 5.89 12.12
N GLU A 105 15.20 7.14 11.81
CA GLU A 105 14.59 7.91 10.73
C GLU A 105 15.02 7.33 9.37
N VAL A 106 14.06 6.74 8.65
CA VAL A 106 14.28 6.21 7.30
C VAL A 106 13.40 6.98 6.32
N VAL A 107 13.99 7.43 5.21
CA VAL A 107 13.27 8.08 4.10
C VAL A 107 13.77 7.58 2.77
N ASN A 108 12.90 7.61 1.76
CA ASN A 108 13.26 7.34 0.39
C ASN A 108 12.73 8.49 -0.48
N SER A 109 13.61 9.42 -0.87
CA SER A 109 13.20 10.64 -1.56
C SER A 109 12.60 10.33 -2.94
N GLY A 110 13.15 9.34 -3.67
CA GLY A 110 12.62 8.89 -4.94
C GLY A 110 11.23 8.29 -4.83
N GLU A 111 10.97 7.44 -3.81
CA GLU A 111 9.61 6.95 -3.54
C GLU A 111 8.67 8.12 -3.21
N ALA A 112 9.11 9.09 -2.41
CA ALA A 112 8.28 10.23 -2.03
C ALA A 112 7.91 11.11 -3.24
N GLU A 113 8.87 11.36 -4.14
CA GLU A 113 8.64 12.13 -5.37
C GLU A 113 7.71 11.39 -6.34
N PHE A 114 7.96 10.10 -6.56
CA PHE A 114 7.10 9.23 -7.38
C PHE A 114 5.66 9.22 -6.88
N ILE A 115 5.47 9.02 -5.57
CA ILE A 115 4.14 8.97 -4.95
C ILE A 115 3.47 10.34 -5.04
N GLY A 116 4.21 11.43 -4.81
CA GLY A 116 3.70 12.79 -4.96
C GLY A 116 3.21 13.07 -6.38
N GLY A 117 3.99 12.68 -7.40
CA GLY A 117 3.61 12.80 -8.80
C GLY A 117 2.38 11.97 -9.15
N LEU A 118 2.33 10.73 -8.68
CA LEU A 118 1.19 9.84 -8.88
C LEU A 118 -0.10 10.36 -8.22
N CYS A 119 0.00 10.91 -7.00
CA CYS A 119 -1.13 11.53 -6.32
C CYS A 119 -1.69 12.71 -7.13
N ARG A 120 -0.81 13.61 -7.61
CA ARG A 120 -1.21 14.72 -8.47
C ARG A 120 -1.88 14.25 -9.75
N LEU A 121 -1.37 13.17 -10.36
CA LEU A 121 -1.96 12.58 -11.56
C LEU A 121 -3.39 12.07 -11.29
N PHE A 122 -3.61 11.34 -10.19
CA PHE A 122 -4.95 10.86 -9.82
C PHE A 122 -5.95 12.00 -9.65
N VAL A 123 -5.57 13.05 -8.90
CA VAL A 123 -6.43 14.21 -8.67
C VAL A 123 -6.70 14.96 -9.98
N LYS A 124 -5.66 15.16 -10.81
CA LYS A 124 -5.78 15.79 -12.14
C LYS A 124 -6.76 15.04 -13.04
N GLN A 125 -6.77 13.71 -13.00
CA GLN A 125 -7.70 12.90 -13.80
C GLN A 125 -9.11 12.76 -13.18
N GLY A 126 -9.40 13.47 -12.08
CA GLY A 126 -10.74 13.59 -11.49
C GLY A 126 -11.01 12.68 -10.28
N LEU A 127 -10.01 12.01 -9.71
CA LEU A 127 -10.20 11.27 -8.46
C LEU A 127 -10.35 12.25 -7.29
N SER A 128 -11.34 12.04 -6.44
CA SER A 128 -11.50 12.80 -5.20
C SER A 128 -10.30 12.53 -4.27
N GLU A 129 -9.75 13.57 -3.65
CA GLU A 129 -8.69 13.44 -2.64
C GLU A 129 -9.12 12.56 -1.46
N ASN A 130 -10.43 12.55 -1.15
CA ASN A 130 -11.01 11.70 -0.11
C ASN A 130 -11.02 10.21 -0.47
N ASP A 131 -10.86 9.86 -1.73
CA ASP A 131 -10.82 8.48 -2.24
C ASP A 131 -9.41 7.90 -2.33
N LEU A 132 -8.39 8.72 -2.09
CA LEU A 132 -6.98 8.35 -2.13
C LEU A 132 -6.35 8.37 -0.73
N GLY A 133 -5.53 7.38 -0.44
CA GLY A 133 -4.73 7.33 0.78
C GLY A 133 -3.31 6.86 0.51
N VAL A 134 -2.35 7.44 1.24
CA VAL A 134 -0.94 7.06 1.21
C VAL A 134 -0.56 6.54 2.58
N VAL A 135 0.05 5.35 2.59
CA VAL A 135 0.43 4.63 3.80
C VAL A 135 1.91 4.29 3.75
N SER A 136 2.60 4.44 4.87
CA SER A 136 3.94 3.86 5.07
C SER A 136 4.07 3.38 6.51
N ILE A 137 5.04 2.50 6.77
CA ILE A 137 5.35 2.07 8.14
C ILE A 137 6.30 3.06 8.83
N TYR A 138 7.10 3.81 8.06
CA TYR A 138 8.10 4.72 8.61
C TYR A 138 7.49 6.10 8.86
N ARG A 139 7.39 6.48 10.14
CA ARG A 139 6.81 7.75 10.57
C ARG A 139 7.49 8.96 9.93
N TYR A 140 8.82 8.97 9.88
CA TYR A 140 9.56 10.09 9.31
C TYR A 140 9.37 10.20 7.78
N HIS A 141 9.20 9.06 7.08
CA HIS A 141 8.82 9.06 5.68
C HIS A 141 7.39 9.59 5.46
N VAL A 142 6.43 9.25 6.34
CA VAL A 142 5.08 9.83 6.32
C VAL A 142 5.13 11.37 6.44
N GLU A 143 6.00 11.90 7.30
CA GLU A 143 6.19 13.35 7.44
C GLU A 143 6.77 14.00 6.17
N GLN A 144 7.65 13.32 5.44
CA GLN A 144 8.13 13.77 4.12
C GLN A 144 7.01 13.72 3.07
N LEU A 145 6.27 12.61 3.00
CA LEU A 145 5.16 12.46 2.06
C LEU A 145 4.10 13.56 2.25
N ARG A 146 3.76 13.92 3.49
CA ARG A 146 2.82 15.01 3.80
C ARG A 146 3.23 16.38 3.24
N ARG A 147 4.53 16.60 2.96
CA ARG A 147 5.03 17.85 2.38
C ARG A 147 4.93 17.88 0.86
N ILE A 148 4.91 16.71 0.20
CA ILE A 148 4.95 16.58 -1.26
C ILE A 148 3.57 16.27 -1.84
N VAL A 149 2.77 15.49 -1.10
CA VAL A 149 1.39 15.14 -1.46
C VAL A 149 0.47 16.34 -1.20
N GLN A 150 -0.49 16.57 -2.10
CA GLN A 150 -1.45 17.68 -2.00
C GLN A 150 -2.24 17.64 -0.69
N ALA A 151 -2.51 18.82 -0.14
CA ALA A 151 -3.34 18.97 1.06
C ALA A 151 -4.77 18.48 0.74
N GLY A 152 -5.20 17.42 1.42
CA GLY A 152 -6.51 16.78 1.24
C GLY A 152 -6.44 15.26 1.12
N ILE A 153 -5.34 14.74 0.58
CA ILE A 153 -5.06 13.30 0.54
C ILE A 153 -4.56 12.85 1.93
N GLU A 154 -5.12 11.74 2.42
CA GLU A 154 -4.74 11.20 3.72
C GLU A 154 -3.37 10.49 3.64
N VAL A 155 -2.37 11.00 4.36
CA VAL A 155 -1.03 10.40 4.46
C VAL A 155 -0.76 10.03 5.91
N ASN A 156 -0.67 8.72 6.19
CA ASN A 156 -0.62 8.22 7.56
C ASN A 156 0.28 6.99 7.72
N THR A 157 0.67 6.70 8.96
CA THR A 157 1.28 5.40 9.26
C THR A 157 0.23 4.30 9.24
N VAL A 158 0.65 3.04 9.07
CA VAL A 158 -0.25 1.88 9.16
C VAL A 158 -1.08 1.89 10.45
N ASP A 159 -0.43 2.20 11.58
CA ASP A 159 -1.07 2.24 12.90
C ASP A 159 -2.17 3.32 13.00
N GLN A 160 -2.00 4.44 12.30
CA GLN A 160 -2.97 5.54 12.26
C GLN A 160 -4.14 5.27 11.29
N TYR A 161 -4.02 4.27 10.42
CA TYR A 161 -5.03 3.91 9.42
C TYR A 161 -6.08 2.92 9.92
N GLN A 162 -6.05 2.54 11.20
CA GLN A 162 -6.97 1.54 11.74
C GLN A 162 -8.43 2.03 11.65
N GLY A 163 -9.29 1.21 11.02
CA GLY A 163 -10.73 1.49 10.88
C GLY A 163 -11.11 2.37 9.68
N ARG A 164 -10.15 2.88 8.91
CA ARG A 164 -10.42 3.67 7.69
C ARG A 164 -10.19 2.81 6.45
N ASP A 165 -10.86 3.12 5.35
CA ASP A 165 -10.60 2.52 4.04
C ASP A 165 -10.76 3.59 2.94
N LYS A 166 -10.11 3.36 1.80
CA LYS A 166 -10.14 4.27 0.65
C LYS A 166 -10.36 3.49 -0.63
N SER A 167 -10.87 4.17 -1.65
CA SER A 167 -11.00 3.60 -2.99
C SER A 167 -9.62 3.16 -3.52
N ILE A 168 -8.60 3.99 -3.32
CA ILE A 168 -7.21 3.73 -3.72
C ILE A 168 -6.27 3.91 -2.54
N ILE A 169 -5.37 2.93 -2.33
CA ILE A 169 -4.29 3.02 -1.34
C ILE A 169 -2.94 2.85 -2.05
N ILE A 170 -2.01 3.75 -1.73
CA ILE A 170 -0.60 3.65 -2.10
C ILE A 170 0.19 3.29 -0.84
N LEU A 171 0.85 2.13 -0.83
CA LEU A 171 1.72 1.68 0.25
C LEU A 171 3.19 1.83 -0.16
N SER A 172 3.91 2.71 0.53
CA SER A 172 5.36 2.88 0.39
C SER A 172 6.13 2.01 1.37
N PHE A 173 7.01 1.18 0.84
CA PHE A 173 7.86 0.30 1.61
C PHE A 173 9.14 0.97 2.12
N VAL A 174 9.63 2.02 1.44
CA VAL A 174 10.79 2.86 1.79
C VAL A 174 12.14 2.14 1.80
N TRP A 175 12.19 0.95 2.39
CA TRP A 175 13.38 0.20 2.75
C TRP A 175 14.14 -0.31 1.54
N THR A 176 15.46 -0.13 1.59
CA THR A 176 16.38 -0.67 0.60
C THR A 176 17.63 -1.22 1.29
N ASP A 177 18.08 -2.39 0.87
CA ASP A 177 19.17 -3.12 1.53
C ASP A 177 20.54 -2.48 1.32
N GLU A 178 20.68 -1.63 0.29
CA GLU A 178 21.94 -1.00 -0.09
C GLU A 178 22.53 -0.12 1.02
N ALA A 179 21.74 0.27 2.02
CA ALA A 179 22.17 1.20 3.05
C ALA A 179 22.78 0.53 4.30
N GLU A 180 22.27 -0.62 4.75
CA GLU A 180 22.72 -1.21 6.03
C GLU A 180 22.83 -2.74 6.04
N ASN A 181 22.51 -3.46 4.96
CA ASN A 181 22.52 -4.94 4.95
C ASN A 181 21.71 -5.55 6.11
N ARG A 182 20.70 -4.82 6.59
CA ARG A 182 19.81 -5.20 7.69
C ARG A 182 18.44 -5.54 7.12
N LYS A 183 17.74 -6.45 7.79
CA LYS A 183 16.30 -6.62 7.58
C LYS A 183 15.57 -5.55 8.39
N SER A 184 14.53 -4.96 7.81
CA SER A 184 13.66 -4.09 8.59
C SER A 184 12.77 -4.91 9.52
N GLU A 185 12.98 -4.76 10.83
CA GLU A 185 12.08 -5.32 11.85
C GLU A 185 10.65 -4.79 11.70
N LEU A 186 10.50 -3.56 11.21
CA LEU A 186 9.20 -2.92 11.01
C LEU A 186 8.42 -3.53 9.84
N LEU A 187 9.12 -3.92 8.76
CA LEU A 187 8.51 -4.64 7.64
C LEU A 187 8.27 -6.12 7.95
N ALA A 188 9.01 -6.70 8.90
CA ALA A 188 8.81 -8.07 9.35
C ALA A 188 7.47 -8.29 10.10
N ASP A 189 6.81 -7.21 10.54
CA ASP A 189 5.47 -7.30 11.13
C ASP A 189 4.39 -7.47 10.05
N CYS A 190 4.16 -8.73 9.67
CA CYS A 190 3.11 -9.14 8.72
C CYS A 190 1.72 -8.59 9.08
N ARG A 191 1.43 -8.32 10.35
CA ARG A 191 0.12 -7.78 10.77
C ARG A 191 -0.06 -6.36 10.27
N ARG A 192 1.00 -5.54 10.29
CA ARG A 192 0.99 -4.17 9.76
C ARG A 192 0.80 -4.18 8.24
N ILE A 193 1.49 -5.07 7.53
CA ILE A 193 1.31 -5.21 6.08
C ILE A 193 -0.13 -5.63 5.73
N ASN A 194 -0.70 -6.59 6.47
CA ASN A 194 -2.10 -6.99 6.28
C ASN A 194 -3.06 -5.80 6.51
N VAL A 195 -2.85 -5.02 7.57
CA VAL A 195 -3.66 -3.82 7.83
C VAL A 195 -3.57 -2.87 6.65
N ALA A 196 -2.37 -2.54 6.16
CA ALA A 196 -2.16 -1.62 5.04
C ALA A 196 -2.85 -2.09 3.74
N ILE A 197 -2.66 -3.36 3.37
CA ILE A 197 -3.28 -3.95 2.16
C ILE A 197 -4.80 -3.91 2.24
N THR A 198 -5.37 -4.25 3.41
CA THR A 198 -6.83 -4.33 3.62
C THR A 198 -7.53 -2.98 3.74
N ARG A 199 -6.81 -1.86 3.55
CA ARG A 199 -7.38 -0.50 3.49
C ARG A 199 -7.92 -0.14 2.10
N ALA A 200 -7.45 -0.83 1.05
CA ALA A 200 -7.83 -0.56 -0.33
C ALA A 200 -9.17 -1.23 -0.70
N LYS A 201 -10.07 -0.51 -1.37
CA LYS A 201 -11.31 -1.09 -1.93
C LYS A 201 -11.14 -1.53 -3.38
N HIS A 202 -10.66 -0.63 -4.23
CA HIS A 202 -10.66 -0.80 -5.69
C HIS A 202 -9.25 -0.90 -6.27
N LYS A 203 -8.28 -0.19 -5.69
CA LYS A 203 -6.89 -0.23 -6.15
C LYS A 203 -5.88 -0.16 -5.02
N LEU A 204 -4.89 -1.03 -5.10
CA LEU A 204 -3.73 -1.11 -4.23
C LEU A 204 -2.46 -0.93 -5.06
N ILE A 205 -1.67 0.06 -4.72
CA ILE A 205 -0.37 0.34 -5.36
C ILE A 205 0.70 0.16 -4.30
N LEU A 206 1.63 -0.73 -4.57
CA LEU A 206 2.76 -1.07 -3.73
C LEU A 206 4.00 -0.44 -4.35
N VAL A 207 4.77 0.34 -3.60
CA VAL A 207 5.98 1.02 -4.09
C VAL A 207 7.17 0.61 -3.22
N GLY A 208 8.18 0.01 -3.82
CA GLY A 208 9.39 -0.41 -3.12
C GLY A 208 10.37 -1.16 -4.00
N CYS A 209 11.54 -1.50 -3.48
CA CYS A 209 12.52 -2.29 -4.23
C CYS A 209 12.26 -3.79 -4.06
N GLN A 210 11.92 -4.48 -5.15
CA GLN A 210 11.63 -5.93 -5.12
C GLN A 210 12.80 -6.73 -4.53
N LYS A 211 14.04 -6.41 -4.95
CA LYS A 211 15.26 -7.11 -4.51
C LYS A 211 15.52 -6.96 -3.00
N SER A 212 15.20 -5.80 -2.44
CA SER A 212 15.35 -5.54 -1.00
C SER A 212 14.23 -6.19 -0.19
N LEU A 213 13.01 -6.21 -0.73
CA LEU A 213 11.84 -6.80 -0.07
C LEU A 213 11.78 -8.33 -0.16
N SER A 214 12.50 -8.96 -1.10
CA SER A 214 12.49 -10.42 -1.28
C SER A 214 13.45 -11.17 -0.35
N ARG A 215 14.14 -10.49 0.59
CA ARG A 215 15.13 -11.11 1.49
C ARG A 215 14.54 -11.53 2.83
#